data_AF-A0AAU8YL31-F1
#
_entry.id   AF-A0AAU8YL31-F1
#
_cell.length_a   1.000
_cell.length_b   1.000
_cell.length_c   1.000
_cell.angle_alpha   90.00
_cell.angle_beta   90.00
_cell.angle_gamma   90.00
#
_symmetry.space_group_name_H-M   'P 1'
#
loop_
_entity.id
_entity.type
_entity.pdbx_description
1 polymer ?
#
loop_
_entity_poly.entity_id
_entity_poly.type
_entity_poly.pdbx_seq_one_letter_code
_entity_poly.pdbx_strand_id
1 'polypeptide(L)'
;MASRISGRSGPLSVLASSVLFSASAGAAQFHWGELEGQFDSALSFGTSIATVNPDPALHNSANSDDGRLNFASGDVFSAVFKGTHDLELKHDNLGVFLRGTYWYDTALRDHDQRFKQVEDNNRKRSAKTAGSQLLDAFGYYLYDIDGQPGSLRLGKQVVNWGESTFIQGGLNVINPFNLAALRRPGSEVKDALVPVNLFYFTQNLTEALSVDGFYQLDWEQTQLDNCGTFFSNNDFLPDGCDGLDVGAKLLGNPTAVAGLAPFGVNLTSEGVRIPRGSDQDARNSGQWGVSLRWYVAALDTEFGAYAANYHSRTPYLGTVSSPYFDNRRFAPQLCANLAIGLADCAAFLGSSAGQSLVGALRLGTSQYRVQYPEDIRLYGLSFSTTLRTGTALQGELSYRPNMPMQLNGTDIIQSLLNVDGRSPLLGDGLRPDSASTLFDGYRRKEMTQLQVTAVHAFSQVMGANQLLLIGEAGATYVGGLEGAYGPRYGRSGTFNSGELADNSVCVAISKTPEHCNDEGFMTPFSWGYRLRATWAYPNVIAGFDLRPNLSWAHDVHGTGPVEGSAFSEGSRAISVGLDATLASTYSLSVSYTDFIDGDYGTRGDRDFISLSLGVTF
;
A
#
# COMPACT_ATOMS: atom_id res chain seq x y z
N MET A 1 12.95 51.59 -7.67
CA MET A 1 12.56 52.39 -8.86
C MET A 1 12.35 51.41 -10.01
N ALA A 2 11.08 51.19 -10.37
CA ALA A 2 10.52 50.58 -11.59
C ALA A 2 11.10 49.27 -12.22
N SER A 3 10.15 48.32 -12.42
CA SER A 3 10.12 47.20 -13.37
C SER A 3 10.94 45.95 -13.00
N ARG A 4 10.46 44.70 -13.11
CA ARG A 4 9.37 44.12 -13.90
C ARG A 4 8.61 43.06 -13.07
N ILE A 5 7.30 43.20 -12.98
CA ILE A 5 6.36 42.12 -12.67
C ILE A 5 5.67 41.82 -13.99
N SER A 6 5.85 40.61 -14.53
CA SER A 6 5.10 40.14 -15.70
C SER A 6 4.68 38.69 -15.48
N GLY A 7 3.36 38.49 -15.37
CA GLY A 7 2.69 37.34 -15.96
C GLY A 7 2.65 36.04 -15.16
N ARG A 8 1.98 36.03 -14.00
CA ARG A 8 1.28 34.83 -13.51
C ARG A 8 -0.20 35.16 -13.39
N SER A 9 -0.91 35.05 -14.51
CA SER A 9 -2.36 34.92 -14.52
C SER A 9 -2.69 33.53 -13.98
N GLY A 10 -3.21 33.47 -12.76
CA GLY A 10 -3.51 32.23 -12.05
C GLY A 10 -4.67 31.43 -12.68
N PRO A 11 -4.73 30.11 -12.43
CA PRO A 11 -5.80 29.23 -12.92
C PRO A 11 -7.06 29.30 -12.04
N LEU A 12 -7.45 30.50 -11.60
CA LEU A 12 -8.66 30.72 -10.79
C LEU A 12 -9.93 30.97 -11.64
N SER A 13 -9.78 31.09 -12.96
CA SER A 13 -10.87 31.40 -13.90
C SER A 13 -11.50 30.19 -14.59
N VAL A 14 -11.07 28.95 -14.29
CA VAL A 14 -11.68 27.72 -14.85
C VAL A 14 -12.80 27.17 -13.96
N LEU A 15 -12.92 27.62 -12.70
CA LEU A 15 -13.93 27.15 -11.74
C LEU A 15 -15.35 27.75 -11.91
N ALA A 16 -15.56 28.68 -12.85
CA ALA A 16 -16.79 29.48 -12.90
C ALA A 16 -17.66 29.32 -14.16
N SER A 17 -17.45 28.31 -15.02
CA SER A 17 -18.18 28.26 -16.31
C SER A 17 -18.66 26.88 -16.80
N SER A 18 -18.72 25.84 -15.95
CA SER A 18 -19.17 24.49 -16.36
C SER A 18 -20.39 23.95 -15.59
N VAL A 19 -21.10 24.77 -14.81
CA VAL A 19 -22.42 24.40 -14.29
C VAL A 19 -23.46 24.91 -15.27
N LEU A 20 -23.84 24.09 -16.25
CA LEU A 20 -25.14 24.07 -16.96
C LEU A 20 -25.09 23.03 -18.09
N PHE A 21 -24.92 21.75 -17.74
CA PHE A 21 -25.43 20.66 -18.57
C PHE A 21 -26.57 20.00 -17.81
N SER A 22 -27.78 20.51 -18.05
CA SER A 22 -29.02 19.81 -17.73
C SER A 22 -29.21 18.68 -18.75
N ALA A 23 -28.48 17.58 -18.58
CA ALA A 23 -28.93 16.29 -19.08
C ALA A 23 -29.64 15.59 -17.92
N SER A 24 -30.86 15.13 -18.17
CA SER A 24 -31.57 14.20 -17.29
C SER A 24 -30.75 12.92 -17.19
N ALA A 25 -29.86 12.90 -16.21
CA ALA A 25 -28.99 11.79 -15.92
C ALA A 25 -29.79 10.94 -14.92
N GLY A 26 -30.39 9.86 -15.43
CA GLY A 26 -31.13 8.90 -14.61
C GLY A 26 -30.76 7.49 -15.03
N ALA A 27 -30.74 6.59 -14.05
CA ALA A 27 -30.26 5.22 -14.20
C ALA A 27 -31.11 4.55 -15.26
N ALA A 28 -30.45 4.03 -16.29
CA ALA A 28 -31.16 3.40 -17.39
C ALA A 28 -31.54 1.98 -16.97
N GLN A 29 -32.71 1.84 -16.36
CA GLN A 29 -33.38 0.54 -16.27
C GLN A 29 -34.04 0.25 -17.62
N PHE A 30 -33.72 -0.88 -18.22
CA PHE A 30 -34.29 -1.30 -19.49
C PHE A 30 -34.71 -2.76 -19.44
N HIS A 31 -35.74 -3.08 -20.21
CA HIS A 31 -36.26 -4.44 -20.35
C HIS A 31 -36.18 -4.82 -21.82
N TRP A 32 -35.58 -5.98 -22.12
CA TRP A 32 -35.59 -6.55 -23.46
C TRP A 32 -36.15 -7.98 -23.41
N GLY A 33 -37.48 -8.09 -23.58
CA GLY A 33 -38.18 -9.35 -23.34
C GLY A 33 -38.17 -9.68 -21.84
N GLU A 34 -37.62 -10.85 -21.50
CA GLU A 34 -37.45 -11.35 -20.12
C GLU A 34 -36.08 -10.98 -19.52
N LEU A 35 -35.27 -10.19 -20.24
CA LEU A 35 -34.00 -9.67 -19.76
C LEU A 35 -34.22 -8.31 -19.08
N GLU A 36 -33.89 -8.22 -17.80
CA GLU A 36 -33.84 -6.96 -17.05
C GLU A 36 -32.41 -6.43 -17.05
N GLY A 37 -32.24 -5.14 -17.34
CA GLY A 37 -30.95 -4.47 -17.37
C GLY A 37 -30.94 -3.21 -16.50
N GLN A 38 -29.87 -3.02 -15.75
CA GLN A 38 -29.59 -1.80 -15.00
C GLN A 38 -28.21 -1.27 -15.38
N PHE A 39 -28.16 0.01 -15.74
CA PHE A 39 -26.91 0.71 -16.02
C PHE A 39 -26.80 1.97 -15.17
N ASP A 40 -25.79 2.00 -14.31
CA ASP A 40 -25.49 3.12 -13.41
C ASP A 40 -24.15 3.75 -13.78
N SER A 41 -24.06 5.07 -13.70
CA SER A 41 -22.85 5.82 -14.02
C SER A 41 -22.50 6.81 -12.93
N ALA A 42 -21.21 6.91 -12.61
CA ALA A 42 -20.67 7.90 -11.70
C ALA A 42 -19.50 8.62 -12.37
N LEU A 43 -19.60 9.94 -12.51
CA LEU A 43 -18.53 10.78 -13.02
C LEU A 43 -18.06 11.71 -11.91
N SER A 44 -16.74 11.89 -11.77
CA SER A 44 -16.18 12.85 -10.83
C SER A 44 -14.97 13.60 -11.39
N PHE A 45 -14.81 14.82 -10.90
CA PHE A 45 -13.58 15.58 -11.03
C PHE A 45 -13.10 15.94 -9.63
N GLY A 46 -11.81 15.81 -9.37
CA GLY A 46 -11.26 16.24 -8.09
C GLY A 46 -9.80 16.64 -8.17
N THR A 47 -9.35 17.37 -7.17
CA THR A 47 -7.98 17.87 -7.07
C THR A 47 -7.47 17.73 -5.64
N SER A 48 -6.16 17.53 -5.50
CA SER A 48 -5.49 17.58 -4.21
C SER A 48 -4.24 18.43 -4.26
N ILE A 49 -4.01 19.14 -3.15
CA ILE A 49 -2.99 20.18 -2.99
C ILE A 49 -2.20 19.88 -1.74
N ALA A 50 -0.87 19.81 -1.85
CA ALA A 50 0.02 19.66 -0.70
C ALA A 50 -0.01 20.93 0.16
N THR A 51 -0.02 20.78 1.49
CA THR A 51 -0.07 21.94 2.42
C THR A 51 1.22 22.16 3.19
N VAL A 52 2.11 21.18 3.21
CA VAL A 52 3.41 21.25 3.89
C VAL A 52 4.56 21.06 2.91
N ASN A 53 5.74 21.55 3.29
CA ASN A 53 6.96 21.29 2.52
C ASN A 53 7.57 19.94 2.94
N PRO A 54 8.32 19.29 2.05
CA PRO A 54 9.04 18.06 2.37
C PRO A 54 9.95 18.22 3.59
N ASP A 55 9.93 17.22 4.48
CA ASP A 55 10.82 17.19 5.65
C ASP A 55 12.23 16.73 5.24
N PRO A 56 13.27 17.57 5.42
CA PRO A 56 14.65 17.18 5.12
C PRO A 56 15.13 15.92 5.87
N ALA A 57 14.60 15.63 7.05
CA ALA A 57 14.95 14.41 7.80
C ALA A 57 14.51 13.14 7.07
N LEU A 58 13.52 13.25 6.17
CA LEU A 58 13.01 12.12 5.40
C LEU A 58 13.70 11.92 4.04
N HIS A 59 14.71 12.73 3.70
CA HIS A 59 15.49 12.66 2.45
C HIS A 59 16.74 11.75 2.54
N ASN A 60 16.88 10.98 3.61
CA ASN A 60 18.10 10.21 3.88
C ASN A 60 18.22 8.93 3.03
N SER A 61 17.16 8.55 2.31
CA SER A 61 17.06 7.41 1.41
C SER A 61 16.62 7.85 0.02
N ALA A 62 17.46 7.61 -0.98
CA ALA A 62 17.20 7.91 -2.40
C ALA A 62 16.14 7.00 -3.06
N ASN A 63 15.50 6.14 -2.26
CA ASN A 63 14.57 5.11 -2.73
C ASN A 63 13.16 5.32 -2.17
N SER A 64 12.92 6.50 -1.59
CA SER A 64 11.67 6.89 -0.92
C SER A 64 11.50 8.41 -0.87
N ASP A 65 12.23 9.16 -1.68
CA ASP A 65 12.29 10.62 -1.65
C ASP A 65 11.80 11.26 -2.96
N ASP A 66 11.59 10.51 -4.04
CA ASP A 66 11.14 11.09 -5.32
C ASP A 66 9.81 11.85 -5.16
N GLY A 67 8.83 11.20 -4.53
CA GLY A 67 7.54 11.81 -4.23
C GLY A 67 7.62 13.00 -3.27
N ARG A 68 8.65 13.06 -2.40
CA ARG A 68 8.91 14.21 -1.52
C ARG A 68 9.42 15.38 -2.32
N LEU A 69 10.48 15.16 -3.09
CA LEU A 69 11.19 16.19 -3.82
C LEU A 69 10.38 16.75 -4.99
N ASN A 70 9.37 16.01 -5.48
CA ASN A 70 8.47 16.46 -6.53
C ASN A 70 7.46 17.52 -6.12
N PHE A 71 7.04 17.57 -4.85
CA PHE A 71 5.92 18.42 -4.42
C PHE A 71 6.27 19.26 -3.19
N ALA A 72 5.98 20.55 -3.27
CA ALA A 72 6.09 21.49 -2.17
C ALA A 72 4.71 21.99 -1.72
N SER A 73 4.67 22.71 -0.59
CA SER A 73 3.44 23.34 -0.12
C SER A 73 2.85 24.24 -1.21
N GLY A 74 1.56 24.06 -1.49
CA GLY A 74 0.80 24.76 -2.52
C GLY A 74 0.80 24.09 -3.90
N ASP A 75 1.56 23.02 -4.11
CA ASP A 75 1.55 22.31 -5.39
C ASP A 75 0.31 21.41 -5.51
N VAL A 76 -0.30 21.44 -6.69
CA VAL A 76 -1.36 20.49 -7.07
C VAL A 76 -0.69 19.18 -7.46
N PHE A 77 -0.84 18.14 -6.65
CA PHE A 77 -0.22 16.84 -6.94
C PHE A 77 -1.17 15.85 -7.63
N SER A 78 -2.46 16.18 -7.72
CA SER A 78 -3.45 15.42 -8.48
C SER A 78 -4.57 16.33 -8.94
N ALA A 79 -4.99 16.18 -10.19
CA ALA A 79 -6.18 16.80 -10.76
C ALA A 79 -6.82 15.81 -11.74
N VAL A 80 -7.75 15.00 -11.22
CA VAL A 80 -8.24 13.79 -11.88
C VAL A 80 -9.68 13.94 -12.32
N PHE A 81 -9.96 13.56 -13.56
CA PHE A 81 -11.28 13.18 -14.02
C PHE A 81 -11.42 11.65 -13.94
N LYS A 82 -12.52 11.15 -13.39
CA LYS A 82 -12.81 9.72 -13.24
C LYS A 82 -14.23 9.43 -13.70
N GLY A 83 -14.43 8.31 -14.38
CA GLY A 83 -15.75 7.76 -14.68
C GLY A 83 -15.81 6.29 -14.32
N THR A 84 -16.92 5.86 -13.72
CA THR A 84 -17.20 4.46 -13.38
C THR A 84 -18.60 4.10 -13.84
N HIS A 85 -18.73 2.93 -14.46
CA HIS A 85 -19.97 2.44 -15.05
C HIS A 85 -20.23 1.00 -14.63
N ASP A 86 -21.44 0.75 -14.16
CA ASP A 86 -21.92 -0.55 -13.72
C ASP A 86 -23.03 -1.00 -14.67
N LEU A 87 -22.95 -2.24 -15.16
CA LEU A 87 -23.98 -2.90 -15.94
C LEU A 87 -24.35 -4.21 -15.27
N GLU A 88 -25.61 -4.35 -14.90
CA GLU A 88 -26.19 -5.60 -14.45
C GLU A 88 -27.25 -6.07 -15.45
N LEU A 89 -27.18 -7.34 -15.84
CA LEU A 89 -28.17 -8.01 -16.68
C LEU A 89 -28.70 -9.23 -15.94
N LYS A 90 -30.02 -9.38 -15.85
CA LYS A 90 -30.71 -10.46 -15.14
C LYS A 90 -31.72 -11.15 -16.03
N HIS A 91 -31.78 -12.46 -15.92
CA HIS A 91 -32.82 -13.29 -16.51
C HIS A 91 -33.13 -14.44 -15.54
N ASP A 92 -34.32 -14.39 -14.94
CA ASP A 92 -34.73 -15.29 -13.86
C ASP A 92 -33.68 -15.36 -12.72
N ASN A 93 -33.07 -16.53 -12.56
CA ASN A 93 -32.09 -16.82 -11.51
C ASN A 93 -30.64 -16.63 -11.97
N LEU A 94 -30.43 -16.20 -13.22
CA LEU A 94 -29.11 -15.96 -13.80
C LEU A 94 -28.86 -14.47 -13.95
N GLY A 95 -27.63 -14.04 -13.68
CA GLY A 95 -27.24 -12.67 -13.94
C GLY A 95 -25.77 -12.51 -14.28
N VAL A 96 -25.45 -11.36 -14.88
CA VAL A 96 -24.09 -10.94 -15.22
C VAL A 96 -23.90 -9.52 -14.71
N PHE A 97 -22.78 -9.29 -14.04
CA PHE A 97 -22.37 -7.98 -13.54
C PHE A 97 -21.03 -7.57 -14.17
N LEU A 98 -20.99 -6.36 -14.73
CA LEU A 98 -19.80 -5.74 -15.29
C LEU A 98 -19.59 -4.36 -14.66
N ARG A 99 -18.36 -4.04 -14.26
CA ARG A 99 -17.96 -2.72 -13.80
C ARG A 99 -16.69 -2.26 -14.50
N GLY A 100 -16.76 -1.12 -15.17
CA GLY A 100 -15.63 -0.46 -15.81
C GLY A 100 -15.32 0.89 -15.18
N THR A 101 -14.04 1.25 -15.10
CA THR A 101 -13.61 2.60 -14.70
C THR A 101 -12.57 3.15 -15.67
N TYR A 102 -12.50 4.47 -15.79
CA TYR A 102 -11.44 5.18 -16.48
C TYR A 102 -11.09 6.48 -15.76
N TRP A 103 -9.87 6.95 -15.95
CA TRP A 103 -9.39 8.17 -15.33
C TRP A 103 -8.32 8.88 -16.16
N TYR A 104 -8.15 10.17 -15.89
CA TYR A 104 -7.12 11.03 -16.45
C TYR A 104 -6.69 12.08 -15.43
N ASP A 105 -5.45 12.00 -14.95
CA ASP A 105 -4.86 12.98 -14.01
C ASP A 105 -3.97 13.98 -14.76
N THR A 106 -4.48 15.19 -14.99
CA THR A 106 -3.76 16.22 -15.76
C THR A 106 -2.53 16.76 -15.01
N ALA A 107 -2.57 16.81 -13.67
CA ALA A 107 -1.46 17.33 -12.87
C ALA A 107 -0.22 16.45 -12.96
N LEU A 108 -0.40 15.13 -13.04
CA LEU A 108 0.70 14.18 -13.17
C LEU A 108 1.07 13.89 -14.62
N ARG A 109 0.12 13.96 -15.55
CA ARG A 109 0.31 13.54 -16.94
C ARG A 109 0.83 14.65 -17.87
N ASP A 110 0.35 15.87 -17.67
CA ASP A 110 0.55 16.97 -18.63
C ASP A 110 1.55 18.02 -18.12
N HIS A 111 1.99 17.92 -16.86
CA HIS A 111 2.89 18.86 -16.22
C HIS A 111 4.18 18.20 -15.75
N ASP A 112 5.29 18.92 -15.92
CA ASP A 112 6.60 18.50 -15.45
C ASP A 112 6.70 18.54 -13.93
N GLN A 113 7.31 17.52 -13.35
CA GLN A 113 7.62 17.45 -11.93
C GLN A 113 8.97 18.12 -11.60
N ARG A 114 9.13 18.55 -10.34
CA ARG A 114 10.32 19.29 -9.88
C ARG A 114 11.60 18.47 -9.86
N PHE A 115 11.50 17.16 -9.64
CA PHE A 115 12.66 16.29 -9.44
C PHE A 115 12.70 15.10 -10.40
N LYS A 116 11.72 14.19 -10.34
CA LYS A 116 11.57 13.06 -11.27
C LYS A 116 10.21 13.08 -11.93
N GLN A 117 10.18 12.87 -13.25
CA GLN A 117 8.92 12.76 -13.96
C GLN A 117 8.16 11.49 -13.54
N VAL A 118 6.84 11.60 -13.43
CA VAL A 118 5.97 10.45 -13.21
C VAL A 118 5.74 9.76 -14.56
N GLU A 119 6.19 8.52 -14.69
CA GLU A 119 6.10 7.77 -15.95
C GLU A 119 5.02 6.68 -15.90
N ASP A 120 4.38 6.42 -17.04
CA ASP A 120 3.39 5.34 -17.21
C ASP A 120 3.98 4.07 -17.84
N ASN A 121 5.22 4.14 -18.32
CA ASN A 121 5.88 3.03 -19.00
C ASN A 121 6.11 1.86 -18.02
N ASN A 122 5.75 0.65 -18.46
CA ASN A 122 5.84 -0.58 -17.66
C ASN A 122 5.17 -0.53 -16.28
N ARG A 123 4.30 0.46 -16.00
CA ARG A 123 3.55 0.52 -14.74
C ARG A 123 2.32 -0.37 -14.79
N LYS A 124 1.92 -0.87 -13.62
CA LYS A 124 0.60 -1.47 -13.44
C LYS A 124 -0.50 -0.51 -13.84
N ARG A 125 -1.55 -1.03 -14.45
CA ARG A 125 -2.57 -0.20 -15.11
C ARG A 125 -3.17 0.84 -14.16
N SER A 126 -3.55 0.44 -12.95
CA SER A 126 -4.16 1.33 -11.96
C SER A 126 -3.21 2.37 -11.38
N ALA A 127 -1.89 2.21 -11.50
CA ALA A 127 -0.90 3.18 -11.03
C ALA A 127 -0.60 4.27 -12.08
N LYS A 128 -1.09 4.12 -13.31
CA LYS A 128 -0.85 5.10 -14.38
C LYS A 128 -1.58 6.42 -14.15
N THR A 129 -1.01 7.50 -14.68
CA THR A 129 -1.60 8.85 -14.66
C THR A 129 -2.91 8.92 -15.45
N ALA A 130 -3.08 8.08 -16.49
CA ALA A 130 -4.33 7.89 -17.20
C ALA A 130 -4.52 6.43 -17.61
N GLY A 131 -5.78 5.97 -17.65
CA GLY A 131 -6.08 4.60 -18.04
C GLY A 131 -7.54 4.23 -17.91
N SER A 132 -7.85 2.98 -18.27
CA SER A 132 -9.17 2.37 -18.08
C SER A 132 -9.05 0.90 -17.70
N GLN A 133 -9.89 0.43 -16.79
CA GLN A 133 -9.83 -0.91 -16.24
C GLN A 133 -11.22 -1.51 -16.06
N LEU A 134 -11.34 -2.80 -16.40
CA LEU A 134 -12.48 -3.61 -15.99
C LEU A 134 -12.22 -4.08 -14.55
N LEU A 135 -13.03 -3.57 -13.63
CA LEU A 135 -12.97 -3.90 -12.22
C LEU A 135 -13.65 -5.25 -12.03
N ASP A 136 -14.98 -5.30 -12.08
CA ASP A 136 -15.76 -6.52 -11.90
C ASP A 136 -16.28 -7.05 -13.24
N ALA A 137 -16.26 -8.37 -13.40
CA ALA A 137 -16.85 -9.09 -14.52
C ALA A 137 -17.13 -10.54 -14.11
N PHE A 138 -18.34 -10.80 -13.64
CA PHE A 138 -18.75 -12.13 -13.18
C PHE A 138 -20.18 -12.47 -13.56
N GLY A 139 -20.44 -13.76 -13.74
CA GLY A 139 -21.78 -14.32 -13.82
C GLY A 139 -22.19 -14.89 -12.47
N TYR A 140 -23.48 -14.89 -12.18
CA TYR A 140 -24.03 -15.51 -10.99
C TYR A 140 -25.27 -16.33 -11.29
N TYR A 141 -25.50 -17.33 -10.44
CA TYR A 141 -26.68 -18.18 -10.45
C TYR A 141 -27.24 -18.31 -9.04
N LEU A 142 -28.51 -17.99 -8.89
CA LEU A 142 -29.27 -18.15 -7.65
C LEU A 142 -30.00 -19.48 -7.68
N TYR A 143 -29.99 -20.20 -6.57
CA TYR A 143 -30.66 -21.49 -6.46
C TYR A 143 -31.22 -21.68 -5.06
N ASP A 144 -32.06 -22.71 -4.92
CA ASP A 144 -32.68 -23.08 -3.67
C ASP A 144 -32.53 -24.59 -3.47
N ILE A 145 -32.06 -25.00 -2.30
CA ILE A 145 -31.98 -26.39 -1.87
C ILE A 145 -32.86 -26.55 -0.64
N ASP A 146 -33.94 -27.32 -0.75
CA ASP A 146 -34.86 -27.61 0.35
C ASP A 146 -35.42 -26.35 1.07
N GLY A 147 -35.70 -25.28 0.31
CA GLY A 147 -36.18 -24.01 0.84
C GLY A 147 -35.09 -23.10 1.41
N GLN A 148 -33.82 -23.49 1.25
CA GLN A 148 -32.67 -22.70 1.67
C GLN A 148 -31.95 -22.11 0.46
N PRO A 149 -31.90 -20.77 0.34
CA PRO A 149 -31.28 -20.12 -0.82
C PRO A 149 -29.76 -20.27 -0.81
N GLY A 150 -29.20 -20.34 -2.01
CA GLY A 150 -27.77 -20.35 -2.28
C GLY A 150 -27.43 -19.53 -3.53
N SER A 151 -26.16 -19.18 -3.69
CA SER A 151 -25.67 -18.57 -4.92
C SER A 151 -24.30 -19.06 -5.32
N LEU A 152 -24.07 -19.12 -6.63
CA LEU A 152 -22.78 -19.38 -7.25
C LEU A 152 -22.37 -18.12 -8.02
N ARG A 153 -21.10 -17.73 -7.94
CA ARG A 153 -20.52 -16.65 -8.73
C ARG A 153 -19.21 -17.10 -9.36
N LEU A 154 -19.01 -16.81 -10.63
CA LEU A 154 -17.80 -17.13 -11.36
C LEU A 154 -17.34 -15.93 -12.17
N GLY A 155 -16.07 -15.55 -11.97
CA GLY A 155 -15.43 -14.47 -12.70
C GLY A 155 -14.69 -13.52 -11.78
N LYS A 156 -14.38 -12.35 -12.31
CA LYS A 156 -13.62 -11.31 -11.64
C LYS A 156 -14.52 -10.50 -10.70
N GLN A 157 -14.28 -10.60 -9.40
CA GLN A 157 -15.16 -10.02 -8.38
C GLN A 157 -14.42 -9.67 -7.09
N VAL A 158 -15.03 -8.81 -6.27
CA VAL A 158 -14.61 -8.54 -4.89
C VAL A 158 -15.41 -9.40 -3.92
N VAL A 159 -14.71 -10.04 -2.97
CA VAL A 159 -15.33 -10.84 -1.90
C VAL A 159 -14.87 -10.33 -0.55
N ASN A 160 -15.78 -9.77 0.25
CA ASN A 160 -15.43 -9.29 1.59
C ASN A 160 -15.69 -10.37 2.65
N TRP A 161 -14.68 -10.66 3.47
CA TRP A 161 -14.77 -11.53 4.64
C TRP A 161 -14.32 -10.76 5.87
N GLY A 162 -14.96 -11.02 7.02
CA GLY A 162 -14.65 -10.36 8.28
C GLY A 162 -15.55 -9.16 8.59
N GLU A 163 -15.26 -8.55 9.73
CA GLU A 163 -16.02 -7.50 10.41
C GLU A 163 -15.22 -6.21 10.64
N SER A 164 -13.92 -6.22 10.31
CA SER A 164 -13.08 -5.03 10.42
C SER A 164 -13.51 -3.95 9.42
N THR A 165 -13.42 -2.68 9.85
CA THR A 165 -13.89 -1.52 9.07
C THR A 165 -12.76 -0.66 8.49
N PHE A 166 -11.70 -0.42 9.26
CA PHE A 166 -10.61 0.50 8.95
C PHE A 166 -9.23 -0.15 9.00
N ILE A 167 -8.98 -1.04 9.97
CA ILE A 167 -7.64 -1.62 10.20
C ILE A 167 -7.47 -2.85 9.30
N GLN A 168 -6.35 -2.94 8.58
CA GLN A 168 -6.10 -4.02 7.62
C GLN A 168 -5.50 -5.27 8.30
N GLY A 169 -5.35 -6.35 7.54
CA GLY A 169 -4.65 -7.57 7.98
C GLY A 169 -5.53 -8.65 8.61
N GLY A 170 -6.80 -8.32 8.86
CA GLY A 170 -7.80 -9.21 9.43
C GLY A 170 -8.21 -10.37 8.52
N LEU A 171 -9.51 -10.70 8.50
CA LEU A 171 -10.05 -11.81 7.71
C LEU A 171 -10.22 -11.49 6.22
N ASN A 172 -10.26 -10.20 5.87
CA ASN A 172 -10.38 -9.75 4.48
C ASN A 172 -9.04 -9.84 3.72
N VAL A 173 -8.61 -11.06 3.40
CA VAL A 173 -7.35 -11.33 2.69
C VAL A 173 -7.52 -11.63 1.20
N ILE A 174 -8.76 -11.73 0.72
CA ILE A 174 -9.07 -12.24 -0.63
C ILE A 174 -8.73 -11.20 -1.70
N ASN A 175 -8.99 -9.93 -1.43
CA ASN A 175 -8.83 -8.87 -2.43
C ASN A 175 -7.53 -8.11 -2.18
N PRO A 176 -6.65 -7.96 -3.19
CA PRO A 176 -5.54 -7.03 -3.11
C PRO A 176 -6.02 -5.58 -3.00
N PHE A 177 -5.18 -4.71 -2.47
CA PHE A 177 -5.49 -3.28 -2.39
C PHE A 177 -4.99 -2.53 -3.62
N ASN A 178 -5.64 -1.41 -3.93
CA ASN A 178 -5.24 -0.48 -4.96
C ASN A 178 -4.94 0.88 -4.33
N LEU A 179 -3.69 1.05 -3.85
CA LEU A 179 -3.28 2.25 -3.12
C LEU A 179 -3.30 3.48 -4.03
N ALA A 180 -2.86 3.33 -5.27
CA ALA A 180 -2.87 4.40 -6.27
C ALA A 180 -4.28 4.92 -6.54
N ALA A 181 -5.30 4.05 -6.62
CA ALA A 181 -6.69 4.48 -6.82
C ALA A 181 -7.30 5.08 -5.55
N LEU A 182 -7.02 4.50 -4.37
CA LEU A 182 -7.53 4.99 -3.09
C LEU A 182 -7.09 6.43 -2.79
N ARG A 183 -5.90 6.83 -3.25
CA ARG A 183 -5.33 8.16 -3.02
C ARG A 183 -5.76 9.23 -4.02
N ARG A 184 -6.60 8.87 -4.99
CA ARG A 184 -7.19 9.84 -5.92
C ARG A 184 -8.27 10.66 -5.21
N PRO A 185 -8.39 11.97 -5.53
CA PRO A 185 -9.53 12.77 -5.11
C PRO A 185 -10.86 12.13 -5.50
N GLY A 186 -11.80 12.04 -4.55
CA GLY A 186 -13.12 11.44 -4.79
C GLY A 186 -13.10 9.92 -5.04
N SER A 187 -12.09 9.22 -4.50
CA SER A 187 -12.06 7.76 -4.46
C SER A 187 -13.19 7.18 -3.60
N GLU A 188 -13.74 6.06 -4.04
CA GLU A 188 -14.72 5.29 -3.27
C GLU A 188 -14.09 4.02 -2.72
N VAL A 189 -14.72 3.39 -1.72
CA VAL A 189 -14.26 2.11 -1.16
C VAL A 189 -14.11 1.04 -2.25
N LYS A 190 -15.00 1.04 -3.24
CA LYS A 190 -14.95 0.10 -4.38
C LYS A 190 -13.73 0.29 -5.29
N ASP A 191 -13.09 1.46 -5.26
CA ASP A 191 -11.86 1.71 -6.01
C ASP A 191 -10.62 1.13 -5.30
N ALA A 192 -10.74 0.87 -3.99
CA ALA A 192 -9.63 0.46 -3.13
C ALA A 192 -9.32 -1.04 -3.21
N LEU A 193 -10.28 -1.86 -3.66
CA LEU A 193 -10.14 -3.31 -3.74
C LEU A 193 -9.96 -3.73 -5.20
N VAL A 194 -8.93 -4.53 -5.45
CA VAL A 194 -8.66 -5.12 -6.76
C VAL A 194 -9.51 -6.39 -6.89
N PRO A 195 -10.42 -6.46 -7.86
CA PRO A 195 -11.24 -7.66 -8.04
C PRO A 195 -10.39 -8.80 -8.61
N VAL A 196 -10.62 -10.01 -8.13
CA VAL A 196 -9.86 -11.22 -8.48
C VAL A 196 -10.74 -12.24 -9.19
N ASN A 197 -10.16 -13.00 -10.13
CA ASN A 197 -10.89 -14.05 -10.82
C ASN A 197 -11.03 -15.28 -9.92
N LEU A 198 -12.26 -15.62 -9.52
CA LEU A 198 -12.53 -16.72 -8.61
C LEU A 198 -13.89 -17.37 -8.86
N PHE A 199 -14.02 -18.59 -8.35
CA PHE A 199 -15.30 -19.21 -8.08
C PHE A 199 -15.66 -18.93 -6.62
N TYR A 200 -16.88 -18.45 -6.37
CA TYR A 200 -17.43 -18.21 -5.04
C TYR A 200 -18.78 -18.91 -4.92
N PHE A 201 -19.07 -19.51 -3.78
CA PHE A 201 -20.40 -20.00 -3.47
C PHE A 201 -20.80 -19.60 -2.05
N THR A 202 -22.11 -19.48 -1.85
CA THR A 202 -22.74 -19.38 -0.54
C THR A 202 -23.96 -20.28 -0.52
N GLN A 203 -24.21 -20.93 0.61
CA GLN A 203 -25.36 -21.79 0.83
C GLN A 203 -25.86 -21.63 2.26
N ASN A 204 -27.14 -21.31 2.41
CA ASN A 204 -27.82 -21.45 3.71
C ASN A 204 -28.06 -22.93 3.99
N LEU A 205 -27.54 -23.44 5.11
CA LEU A 205 -27.79 -24.82 5.55
C LEU A 205 -29.10 -24.89 6.36
N THR A 206 -29.43 -23.81 7.06
CA THR A 206 -30.68 -23.56 7.79
C THR A 206 -30.95 -22.05 7.81
N GLU A 207 -32.08 -21.63 8.39
CA GLU A 207 -32.38 -20.20 8.62
C GLU A 207 -31.32 -19.46 9.46
N ALA A 208 -30.50 -20.19 10.24
CA ALA A 208 -29.52 -19.61 11.16
C ALA A 208 -28.07 -20.00 10.85
N LEU A 209 -27.82 -20.86 9.86
CA LEU A 209 -26.50 -21.42 9.57
C LEU A 209 -26.22 -21.34 8.08
N SER A 210 -25.11 -20.73 7.68
CA SER A 210 -24.66 -20.68 6.29
C SER A 210 -23.19 -21.00 6.15
N VAL A 211 -22.82 -21.45 4.95
CA VAL A 211 -21.44 -21.74 4.55
C VAL A 211 -21.11 -20.95 3.30
N ASP A 212 -19.95 -20.29 3.31
CA ASP A 212 -19.38 -19.65 2.13
C ASP A 212 -18.06 -20.32 1.76
N GLY A 213 -17.70 -20.28 0.48
CA GLY A 213 -16.39 -20.75 0.06
C GLY A 213 -15.95 -20.14 -1.25
N PHE A 214 -14.63 -20.10 -1.44
CA PHE A 214 -14.03 -19.64 -2.69
C PHE A 214 -12.86 -20.51 -3.11
N TYR A 215 -12.64 -20.54 -4.42
CA TYR A 215 -11.41 -21.00 -5.03
C TYR A 215 -10.96 -19.96 -6.05
N GLN A 216 -9.79 -19.40 -5.84
CA GLN A 216 -9.25 -18.34 -6.70
C GLN A 216 -8.49 -18.95 -7.88
N LEU A 217 -8.77 -18.43 -9.07
CA LEU A 217 -8.29 -18.95 -10.36
C LEU A 217 -7.09 -18.19 -10.90
N ASP A 218 -6.89 -16.97 -10.41
CA ASP A 218 -5.83 -16.07 -10.82
C ASP A 218 -5.31 -15.28 -9.63
N TRP A 219 -3.98 -15.16 -9.51
CA TRP A 219 -3.37 -14.36 -8.45
C TRP A 219 -3.14 -12.92 -8.92
N GLU A 220 -3.37 -11.97 -8.03
CA GLU A 220 -3.18 -10.55 -8.28
C GLU A 220 -2.43 -9.92 -7.10
N GLN A 221 -1.56 -8.96 -7.40
CA GLN A 221 -0.80 -8.22 -6.41
C GLN A 221 -1.51 -6.93 -5.99
N THR A 222 -1.16 -6.44 -4.80
CA THR A 222 -1.49 -5.09 -4.35
C THR A 222 -0.85 -4.07 -5.29
N GLN A 223 -1.65 -3.15 -5.78
CA GLN A 223 -1.20 -2.10 -6.70
C GLN A 223 -0.63 -0.96 -5.87
N LEU A 224 0.70 -0.88 -5.85
CA LEU A 224 1.43 0.21 -5.21
C LEU A 224 1.29 1.52 -6.01
N ASP A 225 1.61 2.63 -5.34
CA ASP A 225 1.72 3.92 -5.99
C ASP A 225 2.80 3.94 -7.05
N ASN A 226 2.60 4.82 -8.03
CA ASN A 226 3.59 5.10 -9.04
C ASN A 226 4.74 5.92 -8.42
N CYS A 227 5.99 5.51 -8.68
CA CYS A 227 7.18 6.21 -8.19
C CYS A 227 7.17 7.69 -8.60
N GLY A 228 7.60 8.56 -7.68
CA GLY A 228 7.53 10.01 -7.86
C GLY A 228 6.16 10.65 -7.60
N THR A 229 5.08 9.91 -7.39
CA THR A 229 3.79 10.50 -6.96
C THR A 229 3.83 10.92 -5.48
N PHE A 230 2.94 11.83 -5.08
CA PHE A 230 2.97 12.46 -3.75
C PHE A 230 3.05 11.45 -2.60
N PHE A 231 2.21 10.42 -2.61
CA PHE A 231 2.22 9.41 -1.56
C PHE A 231 3.14 8.21 -1.82
N SER A 232 3.94 8.23 -2.89
CA SER A 232 5.00 7.24 -3.11
C SER A 232 5.95 7.26 -1.92
N ASN A 233 6.11 6.11 -1.28
CA ASN A 233 7.08 5.87 -0.22
C ASN A 233 8.16 4.86 -0.64
N ASN A 234 8.13 4.42 -1.89
CA ASN A 234 9.05 3.45 -2.44
C ASN A 234 9.26 3.70 -3.94
N ASP A 235 10.52 3.93 -4.32
CA ASP A 235 10.86 4.34 -5.67
C ASP A 235 11.48 3.20 -6.51
N PHE A 236 11.40 1.94 -6.05
CA PHE A 236 12.05 0.78 -6.71
C PHE A 236 11.26 -0.54 -6.72
N LEU A 237 10.29 -0.73 -5.81
CA LEU A 237 9.43 -1.91 -5.70
C LEU A 237 8.27 -1.92 -6.72
N PRO A 238 7.55 -0.80 -6.97
CA PRO A 238 6.47 -0.81 -7.96
C PRO A 238 7.00 -1.18 -9.36
N ASP A 239 6.19 -1.89 -10.16
CA ASP A 239 6.55 -2.28 -11.52
C ASP A 239 6.92 -1.05 -12.37
N GLY A 240 8.00 -1.17 -13.15
CA GLY A 240 8.51 -0.11 -14.01
C GLY A 240 9.27 1.01 -13.28
N CYS A 241 9.46 0.89 -11.96
CA CYS A 241 10.42 1.71 -11.24
C CYS A 241 11.79 1.02 -11.23
N ASP A 242 12.71 1.57 -12.00
CA ASP A 242 13.97 0.88 -12.30
C ASP A 242 15.11 1.34 -11.40
N GLY A 243 15.35 0.58 -10.33
CA GLY A 243 16.63 0.56 -9.62
C GLY A 243 16.56 0.93 -8.15
N LEU A 244 17.40 0.26 -7.38
CA LEU A 244 17.62 0.52 -5.95
C LEU A 244 19.00 1.16 -5.78
N ASP A 245 19.05 2.47 -5.52
CA ASP A 245 20.32 3.22 -5.38
C ASP A 245 20.81 3.25 -3.95
N VAL A 246 22.03 2.78 -3.76
CA VAL A 246 22.59 2.53 -2.43
C VAL A 246 24.07 2.88 -2.37
N GLY A 247 24.62 2.96 -1.16
CA GLY A 247 26.05 3.18 -0.95
C GLY A 247 26.51 4.60 -1.33
N ALA A 248 27.76 4.71 -1.77
CA ALA A 248 28.42 6.00 -2.02
C ALA A 248 28.09 6.57 -3.41
N LYS A 249 27.98 7.90 -3.49
CA LYS A 249 27.81 8.65 -4.76
C LYS A 249 29.15 8.73 -5.49
N LEU A 250 29.42 7.76 -6.37
CA LEU A 250 30.71 7.60 -7.04
C LEU A 250 30.76 8.11 -8.48
N LEU A 251 29.63 8.54 -9.06
CA LEU A 251 29.55 8.99 -10.46
C LEU A 251 30.54 10.13 -10.79
N GLY A 252 30.76 11.05 -9.84
CA GLY A 252 31.71 12.16 -10.01
C GLY A 252 33.19 11.78 -9.82
N ASN A 253 33.51 10.53 -9.53
CA ASN A 253 34.88 10.04 -9.32
C ASN A 253 35.36 9.27 -10.57
N PRO A 254 36.24 9.84 -11.42
CA PRO A 254 36.69 9.20 -12.66
C PRO A 254 37.35 7.84 -12.43
N THR A 255 38.07 7.67 -11.33
CA THR A 255 38.70 6.40 -10.94
C THR A 255 37.63 5.34 -10.65
N ALA A 256 36.58 5.70 -9.92
CA ALA A 256 35.48 4.77 -9.65
C ALA A 256 34.74 4.37 -10.93
N VAL A 257 34.44 5.34 -11.80
CA VAL A 257 33.80 5.08 -13.10
C VAL A 257 34.66 4.14 -13.96
N ALA A 258 35.95 4.45 -14.11
CA ALA A 258 36.88 3.63 -14.90
C ALA A 258 37.02 2.20 -14.33
N GLY A 259 37.09 2.07 -13.00
CA GLY A 259 37.22 0.78 -12.33
C GLY A 259 36.00 -0.11 -12.47
N LEU A 260 34.79 0.47 -12.38
CA LEU A 260 33.54 -0.26 -12.19
C LEU A 260 32.72 -0.45 -13.47
N ALA A 261 32.77 0.48 -14.43
CA ALA A 261 31.99 0.39 -15.67
C ALA A 261 32.24 -0.92 -16.46
N PRO A 262 33.48 -1.46 -16.55
CA PRO A 262 33.73 -2.75 -17.22
C PRO A 262 33.08 -3.96 -16.55
N PHE A 263 32.58 -3.83 -15.31
CA PHE A 263 31.82 -4.86 -14.61
C PHE A 263 30.30 -4.70 -14.78
N GLY A 264 29.83 -3.70 -15.56
CA GLY A 264 28.41 -3.41 -15.73
C GLY A 264 27.76 -2.71 -14.53
N VAL A 265 28.57 -2.19 -13.60
CA VAL A 265 28.07 -1.44 -12.44
C VAL A 265 27.54 -0.08 -12.91
N ASN A 266 26.28 0.20 -12.62
CA ASN A 266 25.64 1.47 -12.93
C ASN A 266 25.81 2.44 -11.73
N LEU A 267 26.56 3.51 -11.96
CA LEU A 267 26.73 4.60 -10.99
C LEU A 267 25.80 5.74 -11.36
N THR A 268 25.00 6.21 -10.39
CA THR A 268 24.04 7.30 -10.55
C THR A 268 24.44 8.50 -9.69
N SER A 269 23.71 9.60 -9.82
CA SER A 269 23.81 10.74 -8.90
C SER A 269 23.34 10.41 -7.47
N GLU A 270 22.64 9.29 -7.30
CA GLU A 270 22.00 8.86 -6.05
C GLU A 270 22.82 7.77 -5.34
N GLY A 271 23.63 7.00 -6.07
CA GLY A 271 24.53 6.00 -5.50
C GLY A 271 25.01 4.98 -6.53
N VAL A 272 25.17 3.75 -6.06
CA VAL A 272 25.38 2.56 -6.87
C VAL A 272 24.02 1.90 -7.06
N ARG A 273 23.59 1.72 -8.30
CA ARG A 273 22.30 1.10 -8.60
C ARG A 273 22.42 -0.41 -8.56
N ILE A 274 21.67 -1.04 -7.67
CA ILE A 274 21.41 -2.48 -7.72
C ILE A 274 20.34 -2.70 -8.79
N PRO A 275 20.62 -3.45 -9.87
CA PRO A 275 19.62 -3.74 -10.90
C PRO A 275 18.49 -4.63 -10.38
N ARG A 276 17.29 -4.43 -10.92
CA ARG A 276 16.14 -5.32 -10.69
C ARG A 276 16.31 -6.61 -11.50
N GLY A 277 16.19 -7.75 -10.84
CA GLY A 277 16.05 -9.06 -11.47
C GLY A 277 14.57 -9.38 -11.78
N SER A 278 14.29 -10.55 -12.34
CA SER A 278 12.90 -10.96 -12.54
C SER A 278 12.20 -11.16 -11.20
N ASP A 279 10.98 -10.63 -11.09
CA ASP A 279 10.12 -10.83 -9.95
C ASP A 279 9.75 -12.31 -9.78
N GLN A 280 9.40 -12.68 -8.55
CA GLN A 280 8.89 -13.99 -8.17
C GLN A 280 7.42 -13.83 -7.79
N ASP A 281 6.59 -13.74 -8.83
CA ASP A 281 5.13 -13.75 -8.71
C ASP A 281 4.66 -15.05 -8.05
N ALA A 282 3.58 -14.97 -7.29
CA ALA A 282 2.92 -16.16 -6.75
C ALA A 282 2.13 -16.88 -7.85
N ARG A 283 2.02 -18.20 -7.72
CA ARG A 283 1.21 -19.02 -8.62
C ARG A 283 -0.27 -18.66 -8.56
N ASN A 284 -0.99 -18.94 -9.65
CA ASN A 284 -2.43 -18.70 -9.72
C ASN A 284 -3.27 -19.70 -8.92
N SER A 285 -2.73 -20.87 -8.58
CA SER A 285 -3.46 -22.00 -7.97
C SER A 285 -3.20 -22.17 -6.47
N GLY A 286 -4.09 -22.87 -5.76
CA GLY A 286 -3.87 -23.22 -4.35
C GLY A 286 -4.40 -22.18 -3.37
N GLN A 287 -5.10 -21.18 -3.86
CA GLN A 287 -5.76 -20.16 -3.06
C GLN A 287 -7.24 -20.50 -2.87
N TRP A 288 -7.65 -20.75 -1.64
CA TRP A 288 -9.01 -21.17 -1.30
C TRP A 288 -9.39 -20.72 0.10
N GLY A 289 -10.69 -20.69 0.37
CA GLY A 289 -11.19 -20.50 1.72
C GLY A 289 -12.59 -21.09 1.90
N VAL A 290 -12.90 -21.45 3.14
CA VAL A 290 -14.25 -21.77 3.60
C VAL A 290 -14.55 -20.98 4.86
N SER A 291 -15.80 -20.51 4.99
CA SER A 291 -16.32 -19.91 6.21
C SER A 291 -17.65 -20.55 6.60
N LEU A 292 -17.95 -20.53 7.90
CA LEU A 292 -19.22 -20.92 8.48
C LEU A 292 -19.75 -19.73 9.27
N ARG A 293 -21.02 -19.36 9.07
CA ARG A 293 -21.69 -18.30 9.82
C ARG A 293 -22.88 -18.89 10.56
N TRP A 294 -22.98 -18.59 11.85
CA TRP A 294 -24.02 -19.10 12.72
C TRP A 294 -24.66 -17.98 13.53
N TYR A 295 -25.93 -17.68 13.25
CA TYR A 295 -26.73 -16.75 14.00
C TYR A 295 -27.37 -17.43 15.22
N VAL A 296 -27.08 -16.91 16.41
CA VAL A 296 -27.59 -17.41 17.69
C VAL A 296 -28.64 -16.44 18.22
N ALA A 297 -29.91 -16.74 17.94
CA ALA A 297 -31.05 -15.88 18.29
C ALA A 297 -31.12 -15.52 19.79
N ALA A 298 -30.73 -16.44 20.69
CA ALA A 298 -30.74 -16.20 22.14
C ALA A 298 -29.76 -15.10 22.59
N LEU A 299 -28.72 -14.83 21.79
CA LEU A 299 -27.71 -13.81 22.04
C LEU A 299 -27.84 -12.61 21.09
N ASP A 300 -28.74 -12.67 20.11
CA ASP A 300 -28.80 -11.73 18.99
C ASP A 300 -27.39 -11.46 18.40
N THR A 301 -26.69 -12.55 18.10
CA THR A 301 -25.28 -12.53 17.71
C THR A 301 -25.03 -13.50 16.57
N GLU A 302 -24.37 -13.04 15.50
CA GLU A 302 -23.78 -13.90 14.48
C GLU A 302 -22.33 -14.22 14.86
N PHE A 303 -21.95 -15.49 14.77
CA PHE A 303 -20.57 -15.95 14.90
C PHE A 303 -20.06 -16.46 13.55
N GLY A 304 -18.83 -16.11 13.20
CA GLY A 304 -18.14 -16.61 12.02
C GLY A 304 -16.94 -17.49 12.39
N ALA A 305 -16.68 -18.53 11.60
CA ALA A 305 -15.44 -19.31 11.64
C ALA A 305 -14.87 -19.44 10.24
N TYR A 306 -13.54 -19.30 10.11
CA TYR A 306 -12.87 -19.14 8.81
C TYR A 306 -11.62 -20.02 8.73
N ALA A 307 -11.39 -20.61 7.56
CA ALA A 307 -10.14 -21.26 7.20
C ALA A 307 -9.79 -20.94 5.74
N ALA A 308 -8.56 -20.48 5.49
CA ALA A 308 -8.10 -20.18 4.14
C ALA A 308 -6.61 -20.48 3.94
N ASN A 309 -6.25 -20.73 2.68
CA ASN A 309 -4.87 -20.69 2.20
C ASN A 309 -4.81 -19.63 1.09
N TYR A 310 -3.88 -18.69 1.18
CA TYR A 310 -3.72 -17.63 0.20
C TYR A 310 -2.24 -17.35 -0.07
N HIS A 311 -1.95 -16.56 -1.10
CA HIS A 311 -0.58 -16.09 -1.37
C HIS A 311 -0.48 -14.61 -1.06
N SER A 312 0.70 -14.17 -0.63
CA SER A 312 0.91 -12.76 -0.32
C SER A 312 0.53 -11.89 -1.52
N ARG A 313 -0.16 -10.80 -1.24
CA ARG A 313 -0.49 -9.76 -2.24
C ARG A 313 0.48 -8.58 -2.13
N THR A 314 1.26 -8.55 -1.05
CA THR A 314 2.19 -7.46 -0.74
C THR A 314 3.58 -7.84 -1.25
N PRO A 315 4.31 -6.92 -1.89
CA PRO A 315 5.65 -7.21 -2.37
C PRO A 315 6.67 -7.32 -1.23
N TYR A 316 7.55 -8.32 -1.30
CA TYR A 316 8.70 -8.48 -0.42
C TYR A 316 10.01 -8.26 -1.18
N LEU A 317 10.97 -7.59 -0.54
CA LEU A 317 12.31 -7.38 -1.10
C LEU A 317 13.15 -8.64 -0.90
N GLY A 318 13.55 -9.29 -2.00
CA GLY A 318 14.59 -10.33 -2.03
C GLY A 318 15.84 -9.86 -2.78
N THR A 319 16.95 -10.59 -2.65
CA THR A 319 18.19 -10.27 -3.38
C THR A 319 18.89 -11.49 -3.97
N VAL A 320 19.65 -11.29 -5.03
CA VAL A 320 20.65 -12.25 -5.54
C VAL A 320 22.03 -11.64 -5.32
N SER A 321 22.90 -12.38 -4.65
CA SER A 321 24.27 -11.93 -4.37
C SER A 321 25.10 -11.76 -5.64
N SER A 322 26.09 -10.87 -5.56
CA SER A 322 27.09 -10.66 -6.63
C SER A 322 27.77 -11.98 -7.06
N PRO A 323 28.18 -12.11 -8.33
CA PRO A 323 29.12 -13.15 -8.77
C PRO A 323 30.48 -13.11 -8.03
N TYR A 324 30.76 -12.01 -7.34
CA TYR A 324 31.98 -11.73 -6.60
C TYR A 324 31.77 -11.67 -5.07
N PHE A 325 30.67 -12.25 -4.60
CA PHE A 325 30.29 -12.19 -3.18
C PHE A 325 31.34 -12.87 -2.28
N ASP A 326 31.70 -14.11 -2.60
CA ASP A 326 32.57 -15.00 -1.82
C ASP A 326 34.02 -15.09 -2.35
N ASN A 327 34.35 -14.31 -3.40
CA ASN A 327 35.63 -14.43 -4.09
C ASN A 327 36.19 -13.07 -4.55
N ARG A 328 37.48 -13.05 -4.92
CA ARG A 328 38.19 -11.86 -5.42
C ARG A 328 38.59 -11.98 -6.89
N ARG A 329 37.84 -12.73 -7.71
CA ARG A 329 38.16 -12.92 -9.14
C ARG A 329 38.12 -11.61 -9.94
N PHE A 330 37.41 -10.59 -9.45
CA PHE A 330 37.40 -9.25 -10.03
C PHE A 330 38.75 -8.50 -9.86
N ALA A 331 39.59 -8.87 -8.88
CA ALA A 331 40.74 -8.07 -8.47
C ALA A 331 41.74 -7.74 -9.61
N PRO A 332 42.18 -8.71 -10.44
CA PRO A 332 43.11 -8.41 -11.53
C PRO A 332 42.53 -7.44 -12.56
N GLN A 333 41.26 -7.61 -12.93
CA GLN A 333 40.59 -6.73 -13.89
C GLN A 333 40.35 -5.34 -13.29
N LEU A 334 39.89 -5.26 -12.03
CA LEU A 334 39.67 -3.97 -11.35
C LEU A 334 40.97 -3.17 -11.26
N CYS A 335 42.08 -3.80 -10.85
CA CYS A 335 43.37 -3.12 -10.77
C CYS A 335 43.91 -2.73 -12.17
N ALA A 336 43.72 -3.58 -13.18
CA ALA A 336 44.09 -3.26 -14.56
C ALA A 336 43.31 -2.05 -15.10
N ASN A 337 42.00 -1.96 -14.84
CA ASN A 337 41.16 -0.82 -15.22
C ASN A 337 41.67 0.51 -14.63
N LEU A 338 42.34 0.44 -13.47
CA LEU A 338 42.87 1.59 -12.73
C LEU A 338 44.36 1.84 -13.00
N ALA A 339 44.97 1.10 -13.92
CA ALA A 339 46.42 1.11 -14.16
C ALA A 339 47.27 0.83 -12.91
N ILE A 340 46.74 0.04 -11.97
CA ILE A 340 47.44 -0.41 -10.77
C ILE A 340 48.14 -1.73 -11.09
N GLY A 341 49.46 -1.78 -10.90
CA GLY A 341 50.25 -3.00 -11.11
C GLY A 341 49.77 -4.15 -10.22
N LEU A 342 49.86 -5.39 -10.72
CA LEU A 342 49.42 -6.57 -9.96
C LEU A 342 50.11 -6.70 -8.60
N ALA A 343 51.35 -6.25 -8.48
CA ALA A 343 52.11 -6.23 -7.23
C ALA A 343 51.48 -5.31 -6.16
N ASP A 344 50.90 -4.19 -6.59
CA ASP A 344 50.30 -3.18 -5.70
C ASP A 344 48.79 -3.40 -5.48
N CYS A 345 48.18 -4.28 -6.28
CA CYS A 345 46.74 -4.52 -6.29
C CYS A 345 46.19 -4.96 -4.92
N ALA A 346 46.89 -5.85 -4.22
CA ALA A 346 46.46 -6.29 -2.88
C ALA A 346 46.48 -5.14 -1.86
N ALA A 347 47.51 -4.29 -1.90
CA ALA A 347 47.62 -3.13 -1.02
C ALA A 347 46.53 -2.09 -1.33
N PHE A 348 46.26 -1.84 -2.63
CA PHE A 348 45.16 -0.99 -3.04
C PHE A 348 43.81 -1.51 -2.56
N LEU A 349 43.50 -2.79 -2.77
CA LEU A 349 42.24 -3.39 -2.32
C LEU A 349 42.10 -3.37 -0.80
N GLY A 350 43.19 -3.39 -0.03
CA GLY A 350 43.18 -3.22 1.42
C GLY A 350 42.98 -1.77 1.89
N SER A 351 43.15 -0.79 1.01
CA SER A 351 42.93 0.63 1.32
C SER A 351 41.44 0.98 1.43
N SER A 352 41.12 2.11 2.07
CA SER A 352 39.75 2.63 2.15
C SER A 352 39.12 2.85 0.78
N ALA A 353 39.90 3.38 -0.18
CA ALA A 353 39.45 3.57 -1.55
C ALA A 353 39.16 2.24 -2.26
N GLY A 354 40.04 1.25 -2.11
CA GLY A 354 39.85 -0.09 -2.65
C GLY A 354 38.60 -0.76 -2.08
N GLN A 355 38.43 -0.74 -0.76
CA GLN A 355 37.24 -1.30 -0.09
C GLN A 355 35.94 -0.62 -0.53
N SER A 356 35.97 0.71 -0.74
CA SER A 356 34.82 1.44 -1.28
C SER A 356 34.44 0.96 -2.69
N LEU A 357 35.43 0.75 -3.58
CA LEU A 357 35.18 0.21 -4.91
C LEU A 357 34.72 -1.25 -4.89
N VAL A 358 35.28 -2.09 -4.00
CA VAL A 358 34.84 -3.48 -3.83
C VAL A 358 33.38 -3.54 -3.38
N GLY A 359 32.99 -2.69 -2.42
CA GLY A 359 31.60 -2.59 -1.96
C GLY A 359 30.67 -2.16 -3.09
N ALA A 360 31.04 -1.12 -3.84
CA ALA A 360 30.27 -0.67 -5.00
C ALA A 360 30.16 -1.75 -6.09
N LEU A 361 31.24 -2.49 -6.35
CA LEU A 361 31.24 -3.61 -7.28
C LEU A 361 30.28 -4.71 -6.84
N ARG A 362 30.33 -5.11 -5.57
CA ARG A 362 29.43 -6.15 -5.03
C ARG A 362 27.97 -5.70 -5.07
N LEU A 363 27.66 -4.46 -4.69
CA LEU A 363 26.30 -3.93 -4.78
C LEU A 363 25.81 -3.87 -6.24
N GLY A 364 26.56 -3.21 -7.12
CA GLY A 364 26.14 -2.98 -8.51
C GLY A 364 26.13 -4.23 -9.40
N THR A 365 26.72 -5.33 -8.96
CA THR A 365 26.64 -6.65 -9.64
C THR A 365 25.72 -7.64 -8.93
N SER A 366 25.11 -7.24 -7.81
CA SER A 366 23.99 -7.97 -7.19
C SER A 366 22.69 -7.63 -7.91
N GLN A 367 21.60 -8.31 -7.56
CA GLN A 367 20.25 -7.95 -8.03
C GLN A 367 19.29 -7.88 -6.85
N TYR A 368 18.28 -7.01 -6.93
CA TYR A 368 17.09 -7.13 -6.08
C TYR A 368 15.95 -7.77 -6.88
N ARG A 369 15.01 -8.40 -6.17
CA ARG A 369 13.81 -9.01 -6.77
C ARG A 369 12.63 -8.71 -5.88
N VAL A 370 11.45 -8.59 -6.48
CA VAL A 370 10.20 -8.57 -5.73
C VAL A 370 9.67 -9.99 -5.60
N GLN A 371 9.32 -10.40 -4.38
CA GLN A 371 8.86 -11.75 -4.07
C GLN A 371 7.46 -11.70 -3.47
N TYR A 372 6.62 -12.68 -3.81
CA TYR A 372 5.28 -12.84 -3.25
C TYR A 372 5.15 -14.23 -2.60
N PRO A 373 5.40 -14.35 -1.28
CA PRO A 373 5.42 -15.65 -0.62
C PRO A 373 4.08 -16.39 -0.70
N GLU A 374 4.13 -17.67 -1.07
CA GLU A 374 2.94 -18.51 -1.26
C GLU A 374 2.45 -19.17 0.05
N ASP A 375 1.31 -19.86 -0.01
CA ASP A 375 0.78 -20.77 1.02
C ASP A 375 0.74 -20.21 2.46
N ILE A 376 0.19 -19.01 2.61
CA ILE A 376 -0.12 -18.42 3.92
C ILE A 376 -1.45 -19.01 4.40
N ARG A 377 -1.41 -19.67 5.55
CA ARG A 377 -2.59 -20.27 6.18
C ARG A 377 -3.22 -19.26 7.13
N LEU A 378 -4.54 -19.16 7.10
CA LEU A 378 -5.35 -18.27 7.92
C LEU A 378 -6.45 -19.08 8.60
N TYR A 379 -6.58 -18.89 9.91
CA TYR A 379 -7.70 -19.36 10.71
C TYR A 379 -8.31 -18.17 11.42
N GLY A 380 -9.64 -18.12 11.49
CA GLY A 380 -10.33 -16.95 11.99
C GLY A 380 -11.62 -17.24 12.73
N LEU A 381 -11.96 -16.34 13.64
CA LEU A 381 -13.26 -16.27 14.29
C LEU A 381 -13.77 -14.83 14.21
N SER A 382 -15.08 -14.65 14.05
CA SER A 382 -15.71 -13.34 14.16
C SER A 382 -16.99 -13.40 14.98
N PHE A 383 -17.42 -12.24 15.47
CA PHE A 383 -18.76 -12.05 16.00
C PHE A 383 -19.32 -10.69 15.58
N SER A 384 -20.65 -10.60 15.48
CA SER A 384 -21.38 -9.37 15.21
C SER A 384 -22.67 -9.37 16.01
N THR A 385 -22.92 -8.32 16.81
CA THR A 385 -24.08 -8.23 17.70
C THR A 385 -24.56 -6.79 17.85
N THR A 386 -25.82 -6.62 18.26
CA THR A 386 -26.37 -5.32 18.66
C THR A 386 -26.56 -5.29 20.17
N LEU A 387 -25.84 -4.39 20.85
CA LEU A 387 -26.00 -4.18 22.29
C LEU A 387 -27.36 -3.54 22.58
N ARG A 388 -27.87 -3.75 23.81
CA ARG A 388 -29.14 -3.13 24.27
C ARG A 388 -29.14 -1.60 24.21
N THR A 389 -27.97 -0.98 24.15
CA THR A 389 -27.80 0.47 23.98
C THR A 389 -28.11 0.93 22.55
N GLY A 390 -28.24 0.02 21.58
CA GLY A 390 -28.32 0.33 20.15
C GLY A 390 -26.95 0.42 19.46
N THR A 391 -25.86 0.12 20.17
CA THR A 391 -24.52 0.04 19.60
C THR A 391 -24.36 -1.29 18.85
N ALA A 392 -24.02 -1.24 17.56
CA ALA A 392 -23.55 -2.42 16.85
C ALA A 392 -22.08 -2.67 17.23
N LEU A 393 -21.76 -3.87 17.70
CA LEU A 393 -20.44 -4.29 18.11
C LEU A 393 -20.03 -5.52 17.30
N GLN A 394 -18.88 -5.45 16.67
CA GLN A 394 -18.37 -6.51 15.82
C GLN A 394 -16.90 -6.71 16.11
N GLY A 395 -16.40 -7.93 15.98
CA GLY A 395 -14.99 -8.20 16.20
C GLY A 395 -14.52 -9.47 15.52
N GLU A 396 -13.22 -9.51 15.26
CA GLU A 396 -12.58 -10.64 14.62
C GLU A 396 -11.20 -10.94 15.21
N LEU A 397 -10.89 -12.22 15.26
CA LEU A 397 -9.60 -12.78 15.63
C LEU A 397 -9.09 -13.58 14.43
N SER A 398 -7.88 -13.26 13.96
CA SER A 398 -7.20 -14.00 12.91
C SER A 398 -5.87 -14.54 13.41
N TYR A 399 -5.54 -15.78 13.03
CA TYR A 399 -4.28 -16.45 13.33
C TYR A 399 -3.65 -17.00 12.05
N ARG A 400 -2.37 -16.71 11.87
CA ARG A 400 -1.54 -17.20 10.76
C ARG A 400 -0.30 -17.86 11.33
N PRO A 401 -0.14 -19.19 11.24
CA PRO A 401 1.03 -19.87 11.79
C PRO A 401 2.30 -19.65 10.97
N ASN A 402 2.22 -19.10 9.76
CA ASN A 402 3.35 -19.02 8.83
C ASN A 402 3.37 -17.74 7.97
N MET A 403 3.01 -16.61 8.59
CA MET A 403 2.98 -15.31 7.95
C MET A 403 4.41 -14.82 7.61
N PRO A 404 4.70 -14.42 6.36
CA PRO A 404 6.00 -13.86 5.99
C PRO A 404 6.22 -12.47 6.62
N MET A 405 7.34 -12.29 7.31
CA MET A 405 7.79 -11.03 7.89
C MET A 405 8.99 -10.50 7.12
N GLN A 406 8.88 -9.30 6.55
CA GLN A 406 9.94 -8.65 5.76
C GLN A 406 11.12 -8.31 6.67
N LEU A 407 12.30 -8.88 6.39
CA LEU A 407 13.54 -8.48 7.03
C LEU A 407 13.84 -7.02 6.69
N ASN A 408 14.51 -6.31 7.60
CA ASN A 408 14.85 -4.91 7.39
C ASN A 408 15.62 -4.73 6.07
N GLY A 409 15.11 -3.83 5.22
CA GLY A 409 15.68 -3.59 3.90
C GLY A 409 17.14 -3.13 3.97
N THR A 410 17.49 -2.25 4.92
CA THR A 410 18.88 -1.79 5.10
C THR A 410 19.82 -2.95 5.41
N ASP A 411 19.44 -3.87 6.32
CA ASP A 411 20.27 -5.03 6.67
C ASP A 411 20.43 -6.00 5.49
N ILE A 412 19.38 -6.20 4.68
CA ILE A 412 19.45 -6.98 3.44
C ILE A 412 20.51 -6.37 2.52
N ILE A 413 20.47 -5.06 2.31
CA ILE A 413 21.43 -4.39 1.42
C ILE A 413 22.84 -4.37 2.00
N GLN A 414 23.02 -4.09 3.29
CA GLN A 414 24.34 -4.13 3.93
C GLN A 414 24.96 -5.52 3.88
N SER A 415 24.15 -6.58 3.97
CA SER A 415 24.63 -7.96 3.86
C SER A 415 25.18 -8.30 2.45
N LEU A 416 24.79 -7.57 1.39
CA LEU A 416 25.34 -7.75 0.03
C LEU A 416 26.82 -7.38 -0.07
N LEU A 417 27.34 -6.60 0.88
CA LEU A 417 28.75 -6.22 0.90
C LEU A 417 29.66 -7.38 1.31
N ASN A 418 29.13 -8.43 1.94
CA ASN A 418 29.88 -9.54 2.55
C ASN A 418 31.04 -9.03 3.43
N VAL A 419 30.69 -8.22 4.43
CA VAL A 419 31.63 -7.66 5.42
C VAL A 419 31.07 -7.95 6.81
N ASP A 420 31.81 -8.72 7.59
CA ASP A 420 31.41 -9.12 8.94
C ASP A 420 31.10 -7.90 9.82
N GLY A 421 30.06 -8.05 10.66
CA GLY A 421 29.63 -7.01 11.60
C GLY A 421 28.84 -5.86 10.99
N ARG A 422 28.64 -5.78 9.66
CA ARG A 422 27.82 -4.71 9.02
C ARG A 422 26.33 -5.01 8.92
N SER A 423 25.93 -6.27 9.12
CA SER A 423 24.53 -6.68 9.09
C SER A 423 24.34 -7.90 9.99
N PRO A 424 23.25 -7.95 10.79
CA PRO A 424 22.93 -9.13 11.58
C PRO A 424 22.64 -10.37 10.70
N LEU A 425 22.34 -10.18 9.41
CA LEU A 425 22.05 -11.28 8.48
C LEU A 425 23.30 -12.07 8.07
N LEU A 426 24.49 -11.50 8.20
CA LEU A 426 25.74 -12.21 7.94
C LEU A 426 26.20 -13.05 9.16
N GLY A 427 25.66 -12.77 10.35
CA GLY A 427 26.06 -13.39 11.62
C GLY A 427 25.92 -14.91 11.65
N ASP A 428 24.82 -15.45 12.18
CA ASP A 428 24.60 -16.91 12.34
C ASP A 428 24.40 -17.66 11.00
N GLY A 429 25.00 -17.19 9.89
CA GLY A 429 24.97 -17.82 8.58
C GLY A 429 23.62 -17.71 7.85
N LEU A 430 22.75 -16.79 8.28
CA LEU A 430 21.42 -16.63 7.70
C LEU A 430 21.48 -16.24 6.21
N ARG A 431 22.35 -15.29 5.86
CA ARG A 431 22.72 -15.06 4.46
C ARG A 431 23.80 -16.06 4.06
N PRO A 432 23.55 -16.93 3.05
CA PRO A 432 24.56 -17.86 2.58
C PRO A 432 25.80 -17.14 2.03
N ASP A 433 26.99 -17.58 2.42
CA ASP A 433 28.27 -17.10 1.86
C ASP A 433 28.53 -17.76 0.51
N SER A 434 27.76 -17.35 -0.49
CA SER A 434 27.83 -17.91 -1.84
C SER A 434 27.49 -16.86 -2.88
N ALA A 435 28.27 -16.86 -3.97
CA ALA A 435 28.02 -16.01 -5.13
C ALA A 435 26.73 -16.40 -5.89
N SER A 436 26.10 -15.41 -6.53
CA SER A 436 24.94 -15.60 -7.42
C SER A 436 23.78 -16.39 -6.82
N THR A 437 23.57 -16.25 -5.51
CA THR A 437 22.60 -17.04 -4.76
C THR A 437 21.43 -16.17 -4.32
N LEU A 438 20.22 -16.71 -4.47
CA LEU A 438 18.98 -16.09 -4.00
C LEU A 438 18.95 -16.07 -2.47
N PHE A 439 18.61 -14.92 -1.91
CA PHE A 439 18.30 -14.73 -0.51
C PHE A 439 16.88 -14.19 -0.40
N ASP A 440 16.00 -14.98 0.20
CA ASP A 440 14.64 -14.58 0.53
C ASP A 440 14.68 -13.52 1.63
N GLY A 441 14.17 -12.32 1.37
CA GLY A 441 14.24 -11.23 2.34
C GLY A 441 13.13 -11.26 3.39
N TYR A 442 12.56 -12.43 3.65
CA TYR A 442 11.51 -12.60 4.66
C TYR A 442 11.73 -13.85 5.48
N ARG A 443 11.15 -13.88 6.68
CA ARG A 443 11.04 -15.11 7.49
C ARG A 443 9.61 -15.33 7.93
N ARG A 444 9.17 -16.58 7.93
CA ARG A 444 7.82 -16.93 8.37
C ARG A 444 7.74 -16.94 9.89
N LYS A 445 6.75 -16.23 10.43
CA LYS A 445 6.45 -16.12 11.85
C LYS A 445 4.98 -16.44 12.09
N GLU A 446 4.64 -16.76 13.32
CA GLU A 446 3.25 -16.80 13.72
C GLU A 446 2.75 -15.36 13.96
N MET A 447 1.51 -15.10 13.57
CA MET A 447 0.87 -13.79 13.74
C MET A 447 -0.58 -13.99 14.19
N THR A 448 -0.96 -13.27 15.24
CA THR A 448 -2.33 -13.17 15.74
C THR A 448 -2.77 -11.72 15.66
N GLN A 449 -3.96 -11.46 15.13
CA GLN A 449 -4.54 -10.12 15.09
C GLN A 449 -5.97 -10.13 15.61
N LEU A 450 -6.29 -9.18 16.48
CA LEU A 450 -7.60 -8.96 17.08
C LEU A 450 -8.09 -7.56 16.70
N GLN A 451 -9.35 -7.46 16.27
CA GLN A 451 -9.98 -6.20 15.90
C GLN A 451 -11.40 -6.14 16.44
N VAL A 452 -11.82 -4.97 16.92
CA VAL A 452 -13.17 -4.73 17.42
C VAL A 452 -13.66 -3.38 16.95
N THR A 453 -14.79 -3.38 16.25
CA THR A 453 -15.49 -2.21 15.75
C THR A 453 -16.76 -1.98 16.54
N ALA A 454 -17.00 -0.73 16.95
CA ALA A 454 -18.26 -0.28 17.52
C ALA A 454 -18.85 0.85 16.66
N VAL A 455 -20.12 0.72 16.32
CA VAL A 455 -20.90 1.73 15.58
C VAL A 455 -22.06 2.17 16.45
N HIS A 456 -22.22 3.47 16.65
CA HIS A 456 -23.34 4.03 17.38
C HIS A 456 -23.87 5.30 16.72
N ALA A 457 -25.19 5.42 16.68
CA ALA A 457 -25.87 6.61 16.18
C ALA A 457 -26.50 7.39 17.33
N PHE A 458 -26.05 8.63 17.52
CA PHE A 458 -26.62 9.56 18.49
C PHE A 458 -27.58 10.50 17.79
N SER A 459 -28.78 10.66 18.34
CA SER A 459 -29.76 11.62 17.83
C SER A 459 -29.48 13.03 18.36
N GLN A 460 -29.75 14.04 17.53
CA GLN A 460 -29.80 15.46 17.95
C GLN A 460 -28.51 16.01 18.60
N VAL A 461 -27.35 15.74 18.00
CA VAL A 461 -26.05 16.21 18.51
C VAL A 461 -25.59 17.46 17.75
N MET A 462 -25.26 18.53 18.47
CA MET A 462 -24.75 19.80 17.90
C MET A 462 -25.66 20.40 16.80
N GLY A 463 -26.97 20.23 16.94
CA GLY A 463 -27.97 20.68 15.96
C GLY A 463 -28.10 19.79 14.72
N ALA A 464 -27.28 18.74 14.58
CA ALA A 464 -27.45 17.73 13.55
C ALA A 464 -28.63 16.82 13.89
N ASN A 465 -29.27 16.24 12.88
CA ASN A 465 -30.29 15.22 13.10
C ASN A 465 -29.69 13.98 13.75
N GLN A 466 -28.48 13.60 13.31
CA GLN A 466 -27.77 12.42 13.76
C GLN A 466 -26.26 12.65 13.76
N LEU A 467 -25.57 12.08 14.74
CA LEU A 467 -24.13 11.84 14.72
C LEU A 467 -23.91 10.32 14.65
N LEU A 468 -23.28 9.85 13.58
CA LEU A 468 -22.76 8.49 13.49
C LEU A 468 -21.32 8.48 13.99
N LEU A 469 -21.05 7.68 15.03
CA LEU A 469 -19.72 7.44 15.55
C LEU A 469 -19.33 5.99 15.28
N ILE A 470 -18.21 5.81 14.59
CA ILE A 470 -17.57 4.51 14.36
C ILE A 470 -16.22 4.54 15.04
N GLY A 471 -15.92 3.53 15.84
CA GLY A 471 -14.59 3.34 16.41
C GLY A 471 -14.12 1.92 16.20
N GLU A 472 -12.87 1.74 15.82
CA GLU A 472 -12.22 0.44 15.75
C GLU A 472 -10.92 0.46 16.54
N ALA A 473 -10.71 -0.56 17.36
CA ALA A 473 -9.42 -0.84 17.98
C ALA A 473 -8.86 -2.15 17.42
N GLY A 474 -7.56 -2.17 17.15
CA GLY A 474 -6.86 -3.34 16.63
C GLY A 474 -5.56 -3.59 17.36
N ALA A 475 -5.22 -4.86 17.55
CA ALA A 475 -3.97 -5.30 18.14
C ALA A 475 -3.38 -6.45 17.32
N THR A 476 -2.06 -6.48 17.18
CA THR A 476 -1.31 -7.51 16.47
C THR A 476 -0.20 -8.04 17.36
N TYR A 477 -0.10 -9.36 17.44
CA TYR A 477 0.99 -10.07 18.07
C TYR A 477 1.76 -10.89 17.03
N VAL A 478 3.08 -10.74 16.97
CA VAL A 478 3.96 -11.53 16.11
C VAL A 478 4.91 -12.34 16.99
N GLY A 479 4.80 -13.66 16.89
CA GLY A 479 5.59 -14.59 17.70
C GLY A 479 6.94 -14.92 17.09
N GLY A 480 7.90 -15.26 17.95
CA GLY A 480 9.20 -15.76 17.54
C GLY A 480 10.10 -14.74 16.85
N LEU A 481 9.94 -13.43 17.09
CA LEU A 481 10.90 -12.42 16.67
C LEU A 481 12.24 -12.65 17.37
N GLU A 482 13.33 -12.48 16.62
CA GLU A 482 14.67 -12.61 17.16
C GLU A 482 15.00 -11.44 18.11
N GLY A 483 15.84 -11.72 19.10
CA GLY A 483 16.26 -10.73 20.09
C GLY A 483 17.36 -9.79 19.59
N ALA A 484 17.98 -9.08 20.53
CA ALA A 484 19.03 -8.11 20.26
C ALA A 484 20.13 -8.67 19.34
N TYR A 485 20.55 -7.85 18.37
CA TYR A 485 21.56 -8.17 17.35
C TYR A 485 21.23 -9.33 16.41
N GLY A 486 20.04 -9.93 16.52
CA GLY A 486 19.51 -10.87 15.55
C GLY A 486 18.88 -10.17 14.34
N PRO A 487 18.33 -10.95 13.38
CA PRO A 487 17.50 -10.42 12.31
C PRO A 487 16.36 -9.58 12.84
N ARG A 488 16.23 -8.39 12.28
CA ARG A 488 15.15 -7.46 12.56
C ARG A 488 14.32 -7.21 11.32
N TYR A 489 13.13 -6.66 11.51
CA TYR A 489 12.08 -6.66 10.50
C TYR A 489 11.48 -5.26 10.33
N GLY A 490 11.09 -4.94 9.10
CA GLY A 490 10.52 -3.64 8.76
C GLY A 490 11.52 -2.49 8.93
N ARG A 491 11.02 -1.32 9.33
CA ARG A 491 11.70 -0.02 9.39
C ARG A 491 12.12 0.55 8.02
N SER A 492 11.76 1.81 7.78
CA SER A 492 12.12 2.52 6.55
C SER A 492 13.64 2.66 6.40
N GLY A 493 14.12 2.56 5.16
CA GLY A 493 15.52 2.83 4.81
C GLY A 493 15.95 4.28 5.07
N THR A 494 14.99 5.21 5.21
CA THR A 494 15.22 6.60 5.62
C THR A 494 15.98 6.70 6.94
N PHE A 495 15.72 5.79 7.89
CA PHE A 495 16.39 5.74 9.20
C PHE A 495 17.68 4.92 9.19
N ASN A 496 18.14 4.51 8.00
CA ASN A 496 19.40 3.82 7.76
C ASN A 496 19.60 2.55 8.63
N SER A 497 20.85 2.24 8.97
CA SER A 497 21.23 1.07 9.76
C SER A 497 20.82 1.25 11.22
N GLY A 498 20.38 0.18 11.88
CA GLY A 498 20.14 0.21 13.33
C GLY A 498 21.31 -0.40 14.08
N GLU A 499 21.17 -0.52 15.40
CA GLU A 499 22.23 -1.02 16.28
C GLU A 499 22.85 -2.33 15.78
N LEU A 500 24.18 -2.41 15.88
CA LEU A 500 25.00 -3.58 15.54
C LEU A 500 25.79 -4.01 16.78
N ALA A 501 26.27 -5.26 16.82
CA ALA A 501 27.01 -5.80 17.96
C ALA A 501 28.25 -4.94 18.32
N ASP A 502 28.92 -4.39 17.31
CA ASP A 502 29.82 -3.24 17.47
C ASP A 502 29.13 -1.99 16.92
N ASN A 503 28.49 -1.23 17.80
CA ASN A 503 27.70 -0.08 17.38
C ASN A 503 28.55 1.07 16.82
N SER A 504 29.88 1.07 17.03
CA SER A 504 30.77 2.04 16.40
C SER A 504 30.77 1.88 14.88
N VAL A 505 30.54 0.66 14.37
CA VAL A 505 30.38 0.39 12.94
C VAL A 505 29.11 1.04 12.40
N CYS A 506 27.98 0.93 13.12
CA CYS A 506 26.72 1.55 12.70
C CYS A 506 26.89 3.07 12.58
N VAL A 507 27.43 3.70 13.62
CA VAL A 507 27.65 5.15 13.67
C VAL A 507 28.57 5.60 12.53
N ALA A 508 29.57 4.80 12.17
CA ALA A 508 30.51 5.14 11.10
C ALA A 508 29.93 5.02 9.68
N ILE A 509 28.92 4.14 9.46
CA ILE A 509 28.36 3.88 8.12
C ILE A 509 26.99 4.53 7.89
N SER A 510 26.32 4.98 8.95
CA SER A 510 24.98 5.56 8.89
C SER A 510 25.02 7.05 8.57
N LYS A 511 24.04 7.51 7.77
CA LYS A 511 23.78 8.95 7.58
C LYS A 511 23.00 9.55 8.75
N THR A 512 22.38 8.71 9.55
CA THR A 512 21.54 9.05 10.71
C THR A 512 22.04 8.28 11.93
N PRO A 513 23.23 8.62 12.46
CA PRO A 513 23.85 7.91 13.59
C PRO A 513 22.97 7.90 14.85
N GLU A 514 22.04 8.84 14.99
CA GLU A 514 21.02 8.89 16.04
C GLU A 514 20.06 7.68 16.03
N HIS A 515 19.89 7.00 14.89
CA HIS A 515 19.04 5.81 14.73
C HIS A 515 19.81 4.48 14.78
N CYS A 516 21.08 4.51 15.23
CA CYS A 516 21.87 3.33 15.56
C CYS A 516 21.45 2.72 16.91
N ASN A 517 20.17 2.39 17.01
CA ASN A 517 19.48 1.78 18.15
C ASN A 517 18.58 0.62 17.66
N ASP A 518 17.82 0.02 18.56
CA ASP A 518 16.90 -1.10 18.30
C ASP A 518 15.43 -0.65 18.12
N GLU A 519 15.19 0.65 17.92
CA GLU A 519 13.85 1.22 17.80
C GLU A 519 13.39 1.33 16.33
N GLY A 520 12.07 1.48 16.16
CA GLY A 520 11.40 1.61 14.85
C GLY A 520 11.28 0.31 14.04
N PHE A 521 11.81 -0.80 14.56
CA PHE A 521 11.62 -2.14 13.99
C PHE A 521 10.30 -2.75 14.46
N MET A 522 9.86 -3.79 13.75
CA MET A 522 8.66 -4.55 14.13
C MET A 522 8.79 -5.08 15.57
N THR A 523 7.76 -4.84 16.38
CA THR A 523 7.69 -5.28 17.77
C THR A 523 6.82 -6.53 17.90
N PRO A 524 7.02 -7.36 18.94
CA PRO A 524 6.17 -8.54 19.17
C PRO A 524 4.70 -8.19 19.38
N PHE A 525 4.41 -7.01 19.94
CA PHE A 525 3.04 -6.52 20.13
C PHE A 525 2.93 -5.09 19.59
N SER A 526 1.85 -4.83 18.85
CA SER A 526 1.49 -3.49 18.38
C SER A 526 -0.02 -3.28 18.44
N TRP A 527 -0.47 -2.07 18.73
CA TRP A 527 -1.89 -1.75 18.76
C TRP A 527 -2.19 -0.28 18.44
N GLY A 528 -3.41 -0.04 17.98
CA GLY A 528 -3.89 1.28 17.64
C GLY A 528 -5.41 1.32 17.53
N TYR A 529 -5.94 2.51 17.27
CA TYR A 529 -7.36 2.71 17.06
C TYR A 529 -7.65 3.75 15.96
N ARG A 530 -8.86 3.67 15.42
CA ARG A 530 -9.42 4.54 14.39
C ARG A 530 -10.79 5.01 14.85
N LEU A 531 -11.09 6.28 14.67
CA LEU A 531 -12.39 6.88 14.97
C LEU A 531 -12.87 7.65 13.74
N ARG A 532 -14.17 7.57 13.47
CA ARG A 532 -14.84 8.41 12.48
C ARG A 532 -16.16 8.91 13.04
N ALA A 533 -16.31 10.23 13.06
CA ALA A 533 -17.54 10.92 13.40
C ALA A 533 -18.13 11.55 12.13
N THR A 534 -19.43 11.41 11.92
CA THR A 534 -20.14 12.03 10.79
C THR A 534 -21.47 12.60 11.28
N TRP A 535 -21.66 13.90 11.11
CA TRP A 535 -22.91 14.58 11.44
C TRP A 535 -23.79 14.64 10.19
N ALA A 536 -25.10 14.52 10.37
CA ALA A 536 -26.07 14.63 9.29
C ALA A 536 -26.97 15.86 9.52
N TYR A 537 -26.82 16.86 8.66
CA TYR A 537 -27.70 18.02 8.60
C TYR A 537 -28.46 18.00 7.26
N PRO A 538 -29.69 17.47 7.25
CA PRO A 538 -30.47 17.41 6.02
C PRO A 538 -31.07 18.78 5.67
N ASN A 539 -31.17 19.07 4.37
CA ASN A 539 -31.88 20.22 3.81
C ASN A 539 -31.50 21.59 4.42
N VAL A 540 -30.21 21.82 4.71
CA VAL A 540 -29.77 23.05 5.42
C VAL A 540 -29.88 24.28 4.54
N ILE A 541 -29.38 24.20 3.30
CA ILE A 541 -29.31 25.33 2.37
C ILE A 541 -29.76 24.84 1.00
N ALA A 542 -30.83 25.42 0.45
CA ALA A 542 -31.25 25.20 -0.94
C ALA A 542 -31.41 23.72 -1.36
N GLY A 543 -31.80 22.84 -0.43
CA GLY A 543 -31.95 21.40 -0.70
C GLY A 543 -30.66 20.57 -0.63
N PHE A 544 -29.55 21.15 -0.18
CA PHE A 544 -28.32 20.41 0.11
C PHE A 544 -28.39 19.74 1.49
N ASP A 545 -28.04 18.46 1.51
CA ASP A 545 -27.71 17.73 2.72
C ASP A 545 -26.22 17.89 3.01
N LEU A 546 -25.87 18.34 4.21
CA LEU A 546 -24.50 18.56 4.64
C LEU A 546 -24.07 17.48 5.64
N ARG A 547 -22.86 16.95 5.43
CA ARG A 547 -22.24 15.95 6.28
C ARG A 547 -20.83 16.34 6.67
N PRO A 548 -20.66 17.19 7.71
CA PRO A 548 -19.37 17.37 8.34
C PRO A 548 -18.86 16.03 8.87
N ASN A 549 -17.57 15.77 8.69
CA ASN A 549 -16.94 14.55 9.15
C ASN A 549 -15.57 14.82 9.77
N LEU A 550 -15.22 13.98 10.74
CA LEU A 550 -13.92 13.97 11.42
C LEU A 550 -13.44 12.52 11.47
N SER A 551 -12.22 12.27 11.01
CA SER A 551 -11.54 10.99 11.18
C SER A 551 -10.27 11.18 12.00
N TRP A 552 -10.00 10.25 12.90
CA TRP A 552 -8.81 10.23 13.73
C TRP A 552 -8.19 8.83 13.72
N ALA A 553 -6.89 8.76 13.53
CA ALA A 553 -6.11 7.54 13.61
C ALA A 553 -4.98 7.74 14.63
N HIS A 554 -4.72 6.73 15.44
CA HIS A 554 -3.56 6.69 16.33
C HIS A 554 -3.02 5.28 16.46
N ASP A 555 -1.75 5.12 16.10
CA ASP A 555 -0.96 3.92 16.29
C ASP A 555 -0.22 4.08 17.62
N VAL A 556 -0.75 3.46 18.67
CA VAL A 556 -0.43 3.86 20.04
C VAL A 556 0.91 3.31 20.48
N HIS A 557 1.17 2.04 20.21
CA HIS A 557 2.39 1.38 20.63
C HIS A 557 2.78 0.26 19.68
N GLY A 558 4.07 0.09 19.47
CA GLY A 558 4.64 -0.96 18.65
C GLY A 558 4.50 -0.73 17.15
N THR A 559 5.36 -1.40 16.40
CA THR A 559 5.34 -1.39 14.93
C THR A 559 4.87 -2.74 14.41
N GLY A 560 3.83 -2.73 13.59
CA GLY A 560 3.21 -3.93 13.03
C GLY A 560 3.71 -4.29 11.62
N PRO A 561 3.44 -5.50 11.12
CA PRO A 561 3.76 -5.89 9.76
C PRO A 561 2.91 -5.14 8.73
N VAL A 562 3.49 -4.81 7.58
CA VAL A 562 2.81 -4.10 6.48
C VAL A 562 1.66 -4.95 5.91
N GLU A 563 1.89 -6.25 5.70
CA GLU A 563 0.82 -7.20 5.36
C GLU A 563 0.12 -7.62 6.66
N GLY A 564 -0.68 -6.71 7.22
CA GLY A 564 -1.19 -6.81 8.58
C GLY A 564 -1.83 -5.50 9.03
N SER A 565 -1.62 -5.15 10.30
CA SER A 565 -2.10 -3.88 10.88
C SER A 565 -1.39 -2.64 10.34
N ALA A 566 -0.14 -2.78 9.88
CA ALA A 566 0.73 -1.69 9.46
C ALA A 566 0.83 -0.53 10.48
N PHE A 567 0.73 -0.83 11.79
CA PHE A 567 0.90 0.17 12.84
C PHE A 567 2.32 0.73 12.84
N SER A 568 2.44 2.04 12.99
CA SER A 568 3.70 2.77 13.17
C SER A 568 3.66 3.54 14.49
N GLU A 569 4.44 3.10 15.48
CA GLU A 569 4.34 3.63 16.85
C GLU A 569 4.38 5.17 16.91
N GLY A 570 3.41 5.75 17.61
CA GLY A 570 3.27 7.19 17.80
C GLY A 570 2.61 7.94 16.64
N SER A 571 2.52 7.33 15.45
CA SER A 571 1.91 7.96 14.27
C SER A 571 0.41 8.18 14.47
N ARG A 572 -0.05 9.36 14.04
CA ARG A 572 -1.43 9.81 14.09
C ARG A 572 -1.81 10.45 12.76
N ALA A 573 -3.11 10.46 12.48
CA ALA A 573 -3.64 11.23 11.37
C ALA A 573 -4.99 11.82 11.77
N ILE A 574 -5.25 13.06 11.37
CA ILE A 574 -6.54 13.71 11.54
C ILE A 574 -7.04 14.19 10.18
N SER A 575 -8.29 13.88 9.87
CA SER A 575 -8.95 14.39 8.68
C SER A 575 -10.24 15.09 9.07
N VAL A 576 -10.39 16.34 8.62
CA VAL A 576 -11.63 17.12 8.79
C VAL A 576 -12.21 17.37 7.40
N GLY A 577 -13.49 17.06 7.23
CA GLY A 577 -14.15 17.20 5.95
C GLY A 577 -15.58 17.70 6.03
N LEU A 578 -16.08 18.13 4.89
CA LEU A 578 -17.47 18.48 4.64
C LEU A 578 -17.90 17.87 3.32
N ASP A 579 -18.86 16.96 3.38
CA ASP A 579 -19.56 16.46 2.20
C ASP A 579 -20.89 17.19 2.05
N ALA A 580 -21.28 17.50 0.82
CA ALA A 580 -22.55 18.10 0.47
C ALA A 580 -23.17 17.33 -0.69
N THR A 581 -24.45 16.96 -0.58
CA THR A 581 -25.18 16.27 -1.63
C THR A 581 -26.46 17.01 -2.00
N LEU A 582 -26.75 17.13 -3.29
CA LEU A 582 -27.96 17.75 -3.81
C LEU A 582 -28.76 16.73 -4.61
N ALA A 583 -30.02 16.51 -4.22
CA ALA A 583 -30.97 15.62 -4.87
C ALA A 583 -30.43 14.19 -5.11
N SER A 584 -29.52 13.72 -4.25
CA SER A 584 -28.84 12.42 -4.38
C SER A 584 -28.11 12.20 -5.71
N THR A 585 -27.91 13.27 -6.49
CA THR A 585 -27.36 13.21 -7.87
C THR A 585 -26.00 13.89 -7.93
N TYR A 586 -25.88 15.08 -7.31
CA TYR A 586 -24.64 15.86 -7.30
C TYR A 586 -23.98 15.78 -5.93
N SER A 587 -22.67 15.57 -5.91
CA SER A 587 -21.87 15.55 -4.69
C SER A 587 -20.73 16.56 -4.76
N LEU A 588 -20.42 17.16 -3.61
CA LEU A 588 -19.26 18.00 -3.37
C LEU A 588 -18.60 17.50 -2.08
N SER A 589 -17.28 17.32 -2.09
CA SER A 589 -16.50 16.95 -0.91
C SER A 589 -15.28 17.84 -0.79
N VAL A 590 -15.04 18.37 0.41
CA VAL A 590 -13.83 19.08 0.77
C VAL A 590 -13.25 18.44 2.03
N SER A 591 -11.96 18.14 2.04
CA SER A 591 -11.29 17.59 3.22
C SER A 591 -9.87 18.11 3.37
N TYR A 592 -9.45 18.30 4.60
CA TYR A 592 -8.06 18.51 4.99
C TYR A 592 -7.57 17.32 5.81
N THR A 593 -6.39 16.80 5.50
CA THR A 593 -5.73 15.74 6.28
C THR A 593 -4.35 16.20 6.73
N ASP A 594 -4.08 15.98 8.01
CA ASP A 594 -2.82 16.26 8.70
C ASP A 594 -2.26 14.95 9.27
N PHE A 595 -1.01 14.66 8.95
CA PHE A 595 -0.27 13.49 9.42
C PHE A 595 0.75 13.91 10.49
N ILE A 596 0.65 13.29 11.66
CA ILE A 596 1.54 13.57 12.78
C ILE A 596 2.31 12.29 13.06
N ASP A 597 3.57 12.25 12.65
CA ASP A 597 4.40 11.06 12.80
C ASP A 597 4.93 10.87 14.22
N GLY A 598 5.14 9.61 14.60
CA GLY A 598 6.07 9.25 15.68
C GLY A 598 7.52 9.27 15.19
N ASP A 599 8.45 8.86 16.05
CA ASP A 599 9.90 8.99 15.80
C ASP A 599 10.40 8.26 14.54
N TYR A 600 9.68 7.22 14.10
CA TYR A 600 9.98 6.42 12.91
C TYR A 600 8.87 6.48 11.83
N GLY A 601 8.00 7.48 11.90
CA GLY A 601 6.97 7.72 10.89
C GLY A 601 7.54 8.28 9.59
N THR A 602 6.81 8.12 8.48
CA THR A 602 7.25 8.56 7.14
C THR A 602 6.15 9.25 6.34
N ARG A 603 5.18 9.88 7.02
CA ARG A 603 4.02 10.55 6.41
C ARG A 603 3.82 11.99 6.89
N GLY A 604 4.57 12.47 7.86
CA GLY A 604 4.39 13.80 8.46
C GLY A 604 4.62 14.96 7.51
N ASP A 605 5.20 14.71 6.34
CA ASP A 605 5.35 15.66 5.25
C ASP A 605 4.34 15.44 4.11
N ARG A 606 3.16 14.89 4.43
CA ARG A 606 2.11 14.51 3.46
C ARG A 606 0.75 15.13 3.71
N ASP A 607 0.71 16.24 4.42
CA ASP A 607 -0.54 16.97 4.64
C ASP A 607 -1.09 17.52 3.32
N PHE A 608 -2.41 17.46 3.19
CA PHE A 608 -3.07 17.87 1.95
C PHE A 608 -4.51 18.31 2.14
N ILE A 609 -4.97 19.13 1.20
CA ILE A 609 -6.37 19.43 0.97
C ILE A 609 -6.83 18.66 -0.26
N SER A 610 -8.03 18.09 -0.21
CA SER A 610 -8.70 17.45 -1.33
C SER A 610 -10.08 18.07 -1.57
N LEU A 611 -10.41 18.28 -2.84
CA LEU A 611 -11.70 18.75 -3.33
C LEU A 611 -12.20 17.76 -4.38
N SER A 612 -13.48 17.38 -4.32
CA SER A 612 -14.10 16.54 -5.34
C SER A 612 -15.52 16.98 -5.64
N LEU A 613 -15.89 16.93 -6.91
CA LEU A 613 -17.23 17.17 -7.45
C LEU A 613 -17.64 15.91 -8.20
N GLY A 614 -18.83 15.39 -7.92
CA GLY A 614 -19.36 14.18 -8.53
C GLY A 614 -20.78 14.34 -9.04
N VAL A 615 -21.12 13.53 -10.04
CA VAL A 615 -22.49 13.29 -10.50
C VAL A 615 -22.71 11.80 -10.65
N THR A 616 -23.80 11.30 -10.08
CA THR A 616 -24.25 9.91 -10.22
C THR A 616 -25.59 9.89 -10.91
N PHE A 617 -25.74 8.99 -11.87
CA PHE A 617 -26.97 8.82 -12.61
C PHE A 617 -27.25 7.40 -13.02
#